data_AF-A0A0G0NWA7-F1
#
_entry.id   AF-A0A0G0NWA7-F1
#
_cell.length_a   1.000
_cell.length_b   1.000
_cell.length_c   1.000
_cell.angle_alpha   90.00
_cell.angle_beta   90.00
_cell.angle_gamma   90.00
#
_symmetry.space_group_name_H-M   'P 1'
#
loop_
_entity.id
_entity.type
_entity.pdbx_description
1 polymer ?
#
loop_
_entity_poly.entity_id
_entity_poly.type
_entity_poly.pdbx_seq_one_letter_code
_entity_poly.pdbx_strand_id
1 'polypeptide(L)'
;MESFIPKVLQLGGFFYITLVLVIVISFFLNNQLKNRAIAIILVTGIFFAVLTSISQITKDLEEIKLFFRNDREKIESSTFNQFSFASQIRETLNPQDNNCVFWSWDVATKYIIQESYPVRLKTVWDTDSAQRCDFVVSQFRLRPELNLSPFVTFRNNFIYKLKK
;
A
#
# COMPACT_ATOMS: atom_id res chain seq x y z
N MET A 1 2.15 -9.48 -8.16
CA MET A 1 0.76 -9.66 -8.63
C MET A 1 0.39 -11.11 -8.41
N GLU A 2 0.04 -11.45 -7.17
CA GLU A 2 -0.43 -12.82 -6.87
C GLU A 2 -1.84 -12.97 -7.44
N SER A 3 -2.03 -14.05 -8.20
CA SER A 3 -3.14 -14.22 -9.10
C SER A 3 -4.48 -14.27 -8.33
N PHE A 4 -5.42 -13.43 -8.74
CA PHE A 4 -6.81 -13.44 -8.28
C PHE A 4 -7.54 -14.74 -8.66
N ILE A 5 -7.07 -15.40 -9.72
CA ILE A 5 -7.63 -16.60 -10.35
C ILE A 5 -7.72 -17.81 -9.39
N PRO A 6 -6.67 -18.22 -8.64
CA PRO A 6 -6.73 -19.37 -7.75
C PRO A 6 -7.75 -19.22 -6.60
N LYS A 7 -7.98 -18.01 -6.08
CA LYS A 7 -8.92 -17.81 -4.96
C LYS A 7 -10.38 -17.94 -5.41
N VAL A 8 -10.73 -17.41 -6.58
CA VAL A 8 -12.07 -17.55 -7.17
C VAL A 8 -12.32 -19.00 -7.60
N LEU A 9 -11.30 -19.67 -8.14
CA LEU A 9 -11.38 -21.08 -8.50
C LEU A 9 -11.48 -22.01 -7.27
N GLN A 10 -10.81 -21.67 -6.15
CA GLN A 10 -10.96 -22.38 -4.89
C GLN A 10 -12.36 -22.24 -4.29
N LEU A 11 -12.90 -21.02 -4.24
CA LEU A 11 -14.25 -20.76 -3.72
C LEU A 11 -15.33 -21.38 -4.62
N GLY A 12 -15.17 -21.29 -5.95
CA GLY A 12 -16.05 -21.96 -6.92
C GLY A 12 -15.94 -23.48 -6.85
N GLY A 13 -14.72 -24.03 -6.71
CA GLY A 13 -14.48 -25.46 -6.59
C GLY A 13 -15.13 -26.07 -5.35
N PHE A 14 -15.04 -25.40 -4.20
CA PHE A 14 -15.74 -25.83 -2.98
C PHE A 14 -17.25 -25.77 -3.13
N PHE A 15 -17.79 -24.76 -3.83
CA PHE A 15 -19.22 -24.67 -4.11
C PHE A 15 -19.71 -25.88 -4.92
N TYR A 16 -19.03 -26.23 -6.02
CA TYR A 16 -19.41 -27.39 -6.83
C TYR A 16 -19.28 -28.72 -6.07
N ILE A 17 -18.23 -28.90 -5.26
CA ILE A 17 -18.06 -30.10 -4.42
C ILE A 17 -19.20 -30.21 -3.41
N THR A 18 -19.55 -29.11 -2.71
CA THR A 18 -20.69 -29.12 -1.77
C THR A 18 -22.02 -29.38 -2.46
N LEU A 19 -22.22 -28.85 -3.67
CA LEU A 19 -23.45 -29.06 -4.44
C LEU A 19 -23.62 -30.52 -4.88
N VAL A 20 -22.53 -31.17 -5.34
CA VAL A 20 -22.55 -32.60 -5.70
C VAL A 20 -22.81 -33.47 -4.46
N LEU A 21 -22.18 -33.17 -3.33
CA LEU A 21 -22.37 -33.89 -2.07
C LEU A 21 -23.82 -33.79 -1.59
N VAL A 22 -24.44 -32.61 -1.71
CA VAL A 22 -25.85 -32.38 -1.41
C VAL A 22 -26.77 -33.21 -2.31
N ILE A 23 -26.50 -33.26 -3.62
CA ILE A 23 -27.30 -34.03 -4.58
C ILE A 23 -27.26 -35.53 -4.24
N VAL A 24 -26.06 -36.06 -3.97
CA VAL A 24 -25.86 -37.47 -3.61
C VAL A 24 -26.56 -37.79 -2.30
N ILE A 25 -26.40 -36.96 -1.26
CA ILE A 25 -27.08 -37.13 0.03
C ILE A 25 -28.62 -37.09 -0.15
N SER A 26 -29.14 -36.22 -1.01
CA SER A 26 -30.59 -36.08 -1.27
C SER A 26 -31.26 -37.32 -1.86
N PHE A 27 -30.48 -38.23 -2.46
CA PHE A 27 -30.97 -39.49 -3.03
C PHE A 27 -31.29 -40.54 -1.95
N PHE A 28 -30.67 -40.42 -0.77
CA PHE A 28 -30.82 -41.36 0.35
C PHE A 28 -31.74 -40.85 1.48
N LEU A 29 -32.30 -39.65 1.34
CA LEU A 29 -33.12 -39.00 2.37
C LEU A 29 -34.63 -39.18 2.13
N ASN A 30 -35.34 -39.60 3.18
CA ASN A 30 -36.79 -39.71 3.23
C ASN A 30 -37.47 -38.33 2.97
N ASN A 31 -38.64 -38.31 2.33
CA ASN A 31 -39.26 -37.08 1.78
C ASN A 31 -39.42 -35.94 2.79
N GLN A 32 -39.67 -36.24 4.08
CA GLN A 32 -39.75 -35.22 5.14
C GLN A 32 -38.40 -34.56 5.46
N LEU A 33 -37.30 -35.32 5.47
CA LEU A 33 -35.96 -34.80 5.76
C LEU A 33 -35.38 -34.07 4.55
N LYS A 34 -35.78 -34.47 3.32
CA LYS A 34 -35.36 -33.83 2.08
C LYS A 34 -35.79 -32.36 2.03
N ASN A 35 -37.03 -32.04 2.43
CA ASN A 35 -37.51 -30.66 2.50
C ASN A 35 -36.78 -29.82 3.55
N ARG A 36 -36.43 -30.40 4.71
CA ARG A 36 -35.65 -29.69 5.74
C ARG A 36 -34.22 -29.40 5.29
N ALA A 37 -33.57 -30.37 4.63
CA ALA A 37 -32.23 -30.19 4.09
C ALA A 37 -32.20 -29.11 3.00
N ILE A 38 -33.17 -29.13 2.07
CA ILE A 38 -33.31 -28.11 1.03
C ILE A 38 -33.49 -26.72 1.64
N ALA A 39 -34.32 -26.57 2.67
CA ALA A 39 -34.51 -25.30 3.37
C ALA A 39 -33.19 -24.79 3.99
N ILE A 40 -32.41 -25.67 4.64
CA ILE A 40 -31.12 -25.30 5.23
C ILE A 40 -30.12 -24.85 4.15
N ILE A 41 -30.05 -25.56 3.01
CA ILE A 41 -29.17 -25.20 1.91
C ILE A 41 -29.56 -23.86 1.29
N LEU A 42 -30.86 -23.61 1.11
CA LEU A 42 -31.39 -22.33 0.62
C LEU A 42 -31.01 -21.19 1.55
N VAL A 43 -31.22 -21.34 2.87
CA VAL A 43 -30.87 -20.32 3.86
C VAL A 43 -29.37 -20.06 3.87
N THR A 44 -28.56 -21.12 3.83
CA THR A 44 -27.08 -21.00 3.82
C THR A 44 -26.58 -20.35 2.53
N GLY A 45 -27.18 -20.70 1.38
CA GLY A 45 -26.86 -20.11 0.08
C GLY A 45 -27.24 -18.63 -0.01
N ILE A 46 -28.41 -18.25 0.50
CA ILE A 46 -28.85 -16.85 0.58
C ILE A 46 -27.90 -16.06 1.50
N PHE A 47 -27.55 -16.62 2.66
CA PHE A 47 -26.62 -15.98 3.59
C PHE A 47 -25.25 -15.74 2.94
N PHE A 48 -24.71 -16.74 2.23
CA PHE A 48 -23.44 -16.59 1.51
C PHE A 48 -23.53 -15.56 0.37
N ALA A 49 -24.61 -15.57 -0.41
CA ALA A 49 -24.85 -14.60 -1.48
C ALA A 49 -24.86 -13.17 -0.92
N VAL A 50 -25.62 -12.92 0.15
CA VAL A 50 -25.67 -11.62 0.84
C VAL A 50 -24.28 -11.19 1.33
N LEU A 51 -23.53 -12.10 1.96
CA LEU A 51 -22.17 -11.83 2.43
C LEU A 51 -21.22 -11.46 1.29
N THR A 52 -21.28 -12.19 0.19
CA THR A 52 -20.44 -11.90 -0.99
C THR A 52 -20.79 -10.57 -1.64
N SER A 53 -22.08 -10.26 -1.76
CA SER A 53 -22.54 -8.98 -2.30
C SER A 53 -22.13 -7.80 -1.41
N ILE A 54 -22.26 -7.92 -0.08
CA ILE A 54 -21.78 -6.88 0.85
C ILE A 54 -20.27 -6.68 0.71
N SER A 55 -19.49 -7.77 0.63
CA SER A 55 -18.03 -7.67 0.47
C SER A 55 -17.61 -6.98 -0.83
N GLN A 56 -18.32 -7.24 -1.94
CA GLN A 56 -18.08 -6.54 -3.21
C GLN A 56 -18.43 -5.07 -3.11
N ILE A 57 -19.62 -4.74 -2.58
CA ILE A 57 -20.06 -3.35 -2.42
C ILE A 57 -19.10 -2.55 -1.52
N THR A 58 -18.57 -3.15 -0.46
CA THR A 58 -17.58 -2.47 0.40
C THR A 58 -16.26 -2.18 -0.31
N LYS A 59 -15.82 -3.06 -1.22
CA LYS A 59 -14.60 -2.83 -2.02
C LYS A 59 -14.82 -1.72 -3.05
N ASP A 60 -15.96 -1.77 -3.75
CA ASP A 60 -16.33 -0.75 -4.72
C ASP A 60 -16.47 0.62 -4.04
N LEU A 61 -17.04 0.68 -2.83
CA LEU A 61 -17.12 1.90 -2.02
C LEU A 61 -15.74 2.45 -1.63
N GLU A 62 -14.76 1.59 -1.33
CA GLU A 62 -13.39 1.99 -1.01
C GLU A 62 -12.67 2.56 -2.24
N GLU A 63 -12.85 1.95 -3.41
CA GLU A 63 -12.34 2.45 -4.68
C GLU A 63 -12.99 3.78 -5.09
N ILE A 64 -14.31 3.91 -4.92
CA ILE A 64 -15.05 5.14 -5.17
C ILE A 64 -14.57 6.27 -4.24
N LYS A 65 -14.29 5.96 -2.97
CA LYS A 65 -13.72 6.92 -2.01
C LYS A 65 -12.33 7.39 -2.43
N LEU A 66 -11.52 6.53 -3.05
CA LEU A 66 -10.23 6.90 -3.63
C LEU A 66 -10.37 7.74 -4.91
N PHE A 67 -11.45 7.55 -5.68
CA PHE A 67 -11.75 8.32 -6.87
C PHE A 67 -12.20 9.75 -6.55
N PHE A 68 -13.01 9.95 -5.51
CA PHE A 68 -13.47 11.27 -5.05
C PHE A 68 -12.45 12.00 -4.16
N ARG A 69 -11.28 11.40 -3.93
CA ARG A 69 -10.20 12.03 -3.16
C ARG A 69 -9.51 13.10 -3.99
N ASN A 70 -9.16 14.22 -3.38
CA ASN A 70 -8.43 15.30 -4.07
C ASN A 70 -7.11 14.76 -4.67
N ASP A 71 -6.74 15.21 -5.87
CA ASP A 71 -5.57 14.74 -6.61
C ASP A 71 -4.29 14.78 -5.77
N ARG A 72 -4.15 15.81 -4.92
CA ARG A 72 -3.02 15.96 -4.00
C ARG A 72 -2.97 14.86 -2.93
N GLU A 73 -4.10 14.49 -2.35
CA GLU A 73 -4.15 13.38 -1.37
C GLU A 73 -3.94 12.03 -2.04
N LYS A 74 -4.41 11.87 -3.28
CA LYS A 74 -4.17 10.68 -4.08
C LYS A 74 -2.68 10.50 -4.34
N ILE A 75 -2.00 11.57 -4.78
CA ILE A 75 -0.55 11.63 -4.98
C ILE A 75 0.21 11.39 -3.66
N GLU A 76 -0.21 12.01 -2.56
CA GLU A 76 0.43 11.78 -1.25
C GLU A 76 0.31 10.32 -0.81
N SER A 77 -0.85 9.69 -0.99
CA SER A 77 -1.04 8.27 -0.62
C SER A 77 -0.23 7.32 -1.51
N SER A 78 -0.15 7.59 -2.82
CA SER A 78 0.56 6.73 -3.77
C SER A 78 2.08 6.89 -3.69
N THR A 79 2.55 8.04 -3.21
CA THR A 79 3.98 8.35 -3.05
C THR A 79 4.46 8.26 -1.61
N PHE A 80 3.68 7.72 -0.66
CA PHE A 80 4.06 7.62 0.75
C PHE A 80 4.45 8.98 1.38
N ASN A 81 3.72 10.04 1.05
CA ASN A 81 3.94 11.44 1.46
C ASN A 81 5.22 12.10 0.90
N GLN A 82 5.88 11.49 -0.08
CA GLN A 82 7.10 12.05 -0.65
C GLN A 82 6.85 13.36 -1.41
N PHE A 83 5.64 13.57 -1.93
CA PHE A 83 5.26 14.85 -2.53
C PHE A 83 5.35 16.02 -1.52
N SER A 84 4.72 15.90 -0.35
CA SER A 84 4.77 16.94 0.68
C SER A 84 6.18 17.09 1.24
N PHE A 85 6.91 15.97 1.39
CA PHE A 85 8.29 16.01 1.85
C PHE A 85 9.22 16.70 0.84
N ALA A 86 9.03 16.50 -0.47
CA ALA A 86 9.75 17.25 -1.50
C ALA A 86 9.47 18.77 -1.42
N SER A 87 8.24 19.17 -1.08
CA SER A 87 7.95 20.60 -0.82
C SER A 87 8.74 21.12 0.37
N GLN A 88 8.81 20.37 1.47
CA GLN A 88 9.63 20.77 2.62
C GLN A 88 11.11 20.87 2.28
N ILE A 89 11.62 19.97 1.43
CA ILE A 89 13.01 20.06 0.95
C ILE A 89 13.24 21.36 0.19
N ARG A 90 12.32 21.76 -0.70
CA ARG A 90 12.42 23.03 -1.45
C ARG A 90 12.39 24.27 -0.54
N GLU A 91 11.62 24.20 0.53
CA GLU A 91 11.49 25.29 1.50
C GLU A 91 12.68 25.37 2.46
N THR A 92 13.32 24.24 2.74
CA THR A 92 14.37 24.14 3.77
C THR A 92 15.79 24.23 3.20
N LEU A 93 16.06 23.58 2.07
CA LEU A 93 17.40 23.43 1.52
C LEU A 93 17.68 24.48 0.45
N ASN A 94 18.89 25.03 0.46
CA ASN A 94 19.32 25.95 -0.59
C ASN A 94 19.74 25.15 -1.83
N PRO A 95 19.24 25.47 -3.04
CA PRO A 95 19.63 24.80 -4.28
C PRO A 95 21.13 24.83 -4.60
N GLN A 96 21.88 25.79 -4.04
CA GLN A 96 23.33 25.93 -4.27
C GLN A 96 24.17 24.99 -3.40
N ASP A 97 23.60 24.44 -2.33
CA ASP A 97 24.32 23.54 -1.42
C ASP A 97 24.50 22.15 -2.06
N ASN A 98 25.51 21.41 -1.59
CA ASN A 98 25.71 20.01 -1.99
C ASN A 98 24.70 19.11 -1.25
N ASN A 99 23.45 19.15 -1.71
CA ASN A 99 22.35 18.36 -1.16
C ASN A 99 22.36 16.94 -1.71
N CYS A 100 22.16 15.96 -0.83
CA CYS A 100 22.18 14.55 -1.19
C CYS A 100 20.97 13.80 -0.66
N VAL A 101 20.70 12.63 -1.23
CA VAL A 101 19.68 11.69 -0.79
C VAL A 101 20.27 10.29 -0.73
N PHE A 102 20.02 9.56 0.34
CA PHE A 102 20.37 8.15 0.41
C PHE A 102 19.60 7.39 -0.65
N TRP A 103 20.33 6.61 -1.43
CA TRP A 103 19.75 5.77 -2.44
C TRP A 103 18.87 4.68 -1.82
N SER A 104 17.72 4.48 -2.45
CA SER A 104 16.84 3.33 -2.23
C SER A 104 16.27 2.91 -3.59
N TRP A 105 15.99 1.62 -3.76
CA TRP A 105 15.34 1.07 -4.96
C TRP A 105 13.84 1.41 -5.03
N ASP A 106 13.39 2.42 -4.30
CA ASP A 106 11.99 2.80 -4.23
C ASP A 106 11.61 3.89 -5.23
N VAL A 107 10.34 3.85 -5.64
CA VAL A 107 9.72 4.92 -6.44
C VAL A 107 9.78 6.25 -5.68
N ALA A 108 9.76 6.19 -4.34
CA ALA A 108 9.89 7.32 -3.44
C ALA A 108 11.19 8.13 -3.63
N THR A 109 12.36 7.49 -3.76
CA THR A 109 13.64 8.19 -3.99
C THR A 109 13.65 8.89 -5.34
N LYS A 110 13.17 8.23 -6.40
CA LYS A 110 13.09 8.87 -7.73
C LYS A 110 12.15 10.06 -7.72
N TYR A 111 10.99 9.89 -7.08
CA TYR A 111 9.96 10.92 -7.00
C TYR A 111 10.46 12.13 -6.22
N ILE A 112 11.14 11.93 -5.09
CA ILE A 112 11.68 13.05 -4.32
C ILE A 112 12.72 13.84 -5.11
N ILE A 113 13.62 13.16 -5.85
CA ILE A 113 14.66 13.82 -6.64
C ILE A 113 14.03 14.72 -7.70
N GLN A 114 12.97 14.25 -8.35
CA GLN A 114 12.26 14.99 -9.38
C GLN A 114 11.48 16.17 -8.80
N GLU A 115 10.69 15.95 -7.74
CA GLU A 115 9.80 16.97 -7.18
C GLU A 115 10.52 18.01 -6.32
N SER A 116 11.74 17.71 -5.85
CA SER A 116 12.53 18.66 -5.05
C SER A 116 13.14 19.80 -5.86
N TYR A 117 12.98 19.84 -7.19
CA TYR A 117 13.46 20.95 -8.01
C TYR A 117 12.97 22.31 -7.48
N PRO A 118 13.83 23.33 -7.34
CA PRO A 118 15.20 23.45 -7.89
C PRO A 118 16.32 22.83 -7.06
N VAL A 119 16.03 22.27 -5.88
CA VAL A 119 17.03 21.60 -5.03
C VAL A 119 17.44 20.28 -5.67
N ARG A 120 18.67 20.23 -6.19
CA ARG A 120 19.21 19.03 -6.85
C ARG A 120 19.79 18.09 -5.80
N LEU A 121 19.15 16.94 -5.63
CA LEU A 121 19.59 15.90 -4.70
C LEU A 121 20.51 14.89 -5.42
N LYS A 122 21.77 14.81 -5.01
CA LYS A 122 22.69 13.78 -5.47
C LYS A 122 22.50 12.48 -4.69
N THR A 123 22.51 11.36 -5.38
CA THR A 123 22.36 10.05 -4.76
C THR A 123 23.65 9.62 -4.07
N VAL A 124 23.55 9.17 -2.82
CA VAL A 124 24.65 8.58 -2.03
C VAL A 124 24.28 7.19 -1.54
N TRP A 125 25.26 6.31 -1.41
CA TRP A 125 25.05 4.87 -1.16
C TRP A 125 25.41 4.47 0.27
N ASP A 126 26.33 5.20 0.87
CA ASP A 126 26.93 4.89 2.15
C ASP A 126 27.20 6.19 2.94
N THR A 127 27.61 6.01 4.19
CA THR A 127 27.93 7.10 5.10
C THR A 127 29.13 7.93 4.60
N ASP A 128 30.13 7.31 3.99
CA ASP A 128 31.37 7.97 3.57
C ASP A 128 31.12 8.94 2.40
N SER A 129 30.28 8.54 1.44
CA SER A 129 29.80 9.39 0.36
C SER A 129 28.86 10.47 0.87
N ALA A 130 28.01 10.15 1.86
CA ALA A 130 27.14 11.14 2.50
C ALA A 130 27.96 12.26 3.16
N GLN A 131 29.09 11.99 3.83
CA GLN A 131 29.93 13.01 4.49
C GLN A 131 30.45 14.12 3.56
N ARG A 132 30.43 13.91 2.24
CA ARG A 132 30.83 14.94 1.26
C ARG A 132 29.74 15.99 1.04
N CYS A 133 28.50 15.70 1.45
CA CYS A 133 27.33 16.55 1.28
C CYS A 133 27.22 17.58 2.40
N ASP A 134 26.51 18.68 2.14
CA ASP A 134 26.19 19.68 3.15
C ASP A 134 24.93 19.25 3.91
N PHE A 135 23.95 18.71 3.18
CA PHE A 135 22.75 18.08 3.70
C PHE A 135 22.55 16.70 3.08
N VAL A 136 22.03 15.77 3.86
CA VAL A 136 21.62 14.45 3.37
C VAL A 136 20.21 14.11 3.81
N VAL A 137 19.39 13.70 2.84
CA VAL A 137 18.01 13.25 3.01
C VAL A 137 17.99 11.73 3.18
N SER A 138 17.30 11.23 4.20
CA SER A 138 17.03 9.81 4.41
C SER A 138 15.54 9.56 4.46
N GLN A 139 15.05 8.72 3.55
CA GLN A 139 13.64 8.34 3.49
C GLN A 139 13.37 7.14 4.39
N PHE A 140 12.24 7.17 5.08
CA PHE A 140 11.66 6.08 5.90
C PHE A 140 12.49 5.52 7.06
N ARG A 141 13.78 5.86 7.15
CA ARG A 141 14.72 5.27 8.12
C ARG A 141 15.64 6.33 8.73
N LEU A 142 15.76 6.28 10.06
CA LEU A 142 16.79 7.00 10.80
C LEU A 142 18.19 6.46 10.47
N ARG A 143 19.19 7.33 10.56
CA ARG A 143 20.58 7.02 10.23
C ARG A 143 21.46 7.25 11.46
N PRO A 144 21.32 6.44 12.53
CA PRO A 144 22.17 6.57 13.71
C PRO A 144 23.66 6.43 13.38
N GLU A 145 24.02 5.72 12.31
CA GLU A 145 25.37 5.59 11.78
C GLU A 145 26.04 6.93 11.39
N LEU A 146 25.27 7.99 11.17
CA LEU A 146 25.80 9.34 10.94
C LEU A 146 26.27 10.02 12.22
N ASN A 147 25.93 9.50 13.40
CA ASN A 147 26.16 10.14 14.70
C ASN A 147 25.64 11.59 14.78
N LEU A 148 24.56 11.88 14.06
CA LEU A 148 23.93 13.20 13.98
C LEU A 148 22.44 13.09 14.30
N SER A 149 21.90 14.09 14.98
CA SER A 149 20.45 14.26 15.09
C SER A 149 19.88 14.83 13.78
N PRO A 150 18.70 14.38 13.33
CA PRO A 150 18.02 14.99 12.19
C PRO A 150 17.78 16.49 12.42
N PHE A 151 18.12 17.30 11.42
CA PHE A 151 17.80 18.72 11.35
C PHE A 151 16.30 18.93 11.06
N VAL A 152 15.72 18.10 10.19
CA VAL A 152 14.27 18.04 9.93
C VAL A 152 13.78 16.61 10.07
N THR A 153 12.60 16.46 10.69
CA THR A 153 11.88 15.18 10.75
C THR A 153 10.45 15.37 10.24
N PHE A 154 10.05 14.59 9.23
CA PHE A 154 8.73 14.66 8.63
C PHE A 154 8.21 13.27 8.24
N ARG A 155 7.18 12.79 8.94
CA ARG A 155 6.49 11.51 8.63
C ARG A 155 7.46 10.37 8.28
N ASN A 156 8.43 10.11 9.18
CA ASN A 156 9.51 9.12 9.02
C ASN A 156 10.54 9.42 7.92
N ASN A 157 10.60 10.64 7.42
CA ASN A 157 11.69 11.13 6.59
C ASN A 157 12.53 12.12 7.37
N PHE A 158 13.83 12.16 7.07
CA PHE A 158 14.81 12.86 7.87
C PHE A 158 15.77 13.63 6.97
N ILE A 159 16.13 14.84 7.37
CA ILE A 159 17.19 15.63 6.75
C ILE A 159 18.27 15.82 7.80
N TYR A 160 19.52 15.50 7.48
CA TYR A 160 20.68 15.69 8.34
C TYR A 160 21.55 16.81 7.77
N LYS A 161 22.05 17.68 8.65
CA LYS A 161 23.04 18.70 8.30
C LYS A 161 24.43 18.16 8.64
N LEU A 162 25.28 18.00 7.64
CA LEU A 162 26.62 17.39 7.75
C LEU A 162 27.73 18.43 7.82
N LYS A 163 27.63 19.50 7.04
CA LYS A 163 28.59 20.62 7.03
C LYS A 163 27.89 21.92 7.42
N LYS A 164 28.65 22.83 8.02
CA LYS A 164 28.11 24.03 8.65
C LYS A 164 27.94 25.16 7.66
#